data_AF-A0A961C7J3-F1
#
_entry.id   AF-A0A961C7J3-F1
#
_cell.length_a   1.000
_cell.length_b   1.000
_cell.length_c   1.000
_cell.angle_alpha   90.00
_cell.angle_beta   90.00
_cell.angle_gamma   90.00
#
_symmetry.space_group_name_H-M   'P 1'
#
loop_
_entity.id
_entity.type
_entity.pdbx_description
1 polymer ?
#
loop_
_entity_poly.entity_id
_entity_poly.type
_entity_poly.pdbx_seq_one_letter_code
_entity_poly.pdbx_strand_id
1 'polypeptide(L)'
;MSIATTKPRGLGALAALLAIVVLVNATRTYVVPEDWHFAYNVLLAGCSMGLALVAGLRADSLGLSRSSLGDGLRLGGIAFGVISALVVIGGLTGVVSDTRVDTGVGSMLWRVLVVIPVGTVVVEELIFRSALHGLLSTVLRPVPAMAVGSVLFGLWHVLPAAN
;
A
#
# COMPACT_ATOMS: atom_id res chain seq x y z
N MET A 1 -20.81 15.30 -20.84
CA MET A 1 -19.98 15.43 -19.62
C MET A 1 -20.87 15.06 -18.43
N SER A 2 -20.87 13.78 -18.02
CA SER A 2 -21.76 13.30 -16.97
C SER A 2 -21.13 13.58 -15.61
N ILE A 3 -21.79 14.42 -14.81
CA ILE A 3 -21.43 14.68 -13.42
C ILE A 3 -21.62 13.35 -12.68
N ALA A 4 -20.52 12.70 -12.30
CA ALA A 4 -20.54 11.46 -11.55
C ALA A 4 -21.34 11.70 -10.27
N THR A 5 -22.54 11.14 -10.21
CA THR A 5 -23.35 11.11 -9.00
C THR A 5 -22.59 10.28 -7.98
N THR A 6 -22.01 10.95 -6.99
CA THR A 6 -21.36 10.30 -5.86
C THR A 6 -22.39 9.40 -5.19
N LYS A 7 -22.19 8.07 -5.23
CA LYS A 7 -23.06 7.17 -4.47
C LYS A 7 -22.82 7.49 -2.99
N PRO A 8 -23.85 7.87 -2.20
CA PRO A 8 -23.69 8.30 -0.80
C PRO A 8 -22.99 7.25 0.08
N ARG A 9 -23.03 5.97 -0.31
CA ARG A 9 -22.29 4.87 0.33
C ARG A 9 -20.77 4.95 0.15
N GLY A 10 -20.29 5.43 -0.99
CA GLY A 10 -18.85 5.51 -1.31
C GLY A 10 -18.13 6.59 -0.50
N LEU A 11 -18.76 7.77 -0.35
CA LEU A 11 -18.18 8.86 0.44
C LEU A 11 -18.12 8.52 1.94
N GLY A 12 -19.17 7.94 2.49
CA GLY A 12 -19.20 7.51 3.89
C GLY A 12 -18.16 6.44 4.20
N ALA A 13 -18.03 5.43 3.33
CA ALA A 13 -17.01 4.40 3.47
C ALA A 13 -15.59 4.95 3.32
N LEU A 14 -15.36 5.88 2.39
CA LEU A 14 -14.06 6.54 2.24
C LEU A 14 -13.69 7.33 3.50
N ALA A 15 -14.61 8.14 4.03
CA ALA A 15 -14.36 8.91 5.26
C ALA A 15 -14.07 7.99 6.45
N ALA A 16 -14.83 6.90 6.61
CA ALA A 16 -14.59 5.90 7.65
C ALA A 16 -13.23 5.22 7.48
N LEU A 17 -12.86 4.84 6.26
CA LEU A 17 -11.54 4.23 5.99
C LEU A 17 -10.41 5.18 6.34
N LEU A 18 -10.49 6.44 5.93
CA LEU A 18 -9.47 7.45 6.24
C LEU A 18 -9.33 7.65 7.75
N ALA A 19 -10.44 7.73 8.49
CA ALA A 19 -10.41 7.84 9.94
C ALA A 19 -9.73 6.63 10.60
N ILE A 20 -10.05 5.41 10.13
CA ILE A 20 -9.44 4.17 10.63
C ILE A 20 -7.94 4.15 10.33
N VAL A 21 -7.53 4.46 9.10
CA VAL A 21 -6.12 4.45 8.68
C VAL A 21 -5.32 5.47 9.51
N VAL A 22 -5.83 6.68 9.71
CA VAL A 22 -5.15 7.71 10.52
C VAL A 22 -5.04 7.27 11.98
N LEU A 23 -6.13 6.76 12.57
CA LEU A 23 -6.13 6.29 13.95
C LEU A 23 -5.15 5.14 14.17
N VAL A 24 -5.15 4.16 13.26
CA VAL A 24 -4.25 3.01 13.30
C VAL A 24 -2.80 3.45 13.11
N ASN A 25 -2.52 4.40 12.22
CA ASN A 25 -1.16 4.92 12.03
C ASN A 25 -0.62 5.57 13.31
N ALA A 26 -1.43 6.41 13.97
CA ALA A 26 -1.06 7.08 15.20
C ALA A 26 -0.87 6.09 16.37
N THR A 27 -1.83 5.20 16.58
CA THR A 27 -1.77 4.20 17.67
C THR A 27 -0.65 3.19 17.46
N ARG A 28 -0.40 2.75 16.22
CA ARG A 28 0.76 1.90 15.90
C ARG A 28 2.08 2.58 16.26
N THR A 29 2.17 3.89 16.04
CA THR A 29 3.41 4.65 16.29
C THR A 29 3.66 4.87 17.79
N TYR A 30 2.62 5.19 18.56
CA TYR A 30 2.79 5.65 19.94
C TYR A 30 2.37 4.66 21.03
N VAL A 31 1.58 3.64 20.71
CA VAL A 31 0.91 2.80 21.72
C VAL A 31 1.19 1.32 21.52
N VAL A 32 1.17 0.84 20.28
CA VAL A 32 1.26 -0.61 19.99
C VAL A 32 2.73 -1.05 20.02
N PRO A 33 3.07 -2.08 20.83
CA PRO A 33 4.39 -2.69 20.84
C PRO A 33 4.81 -3.26 19.47
N GLU A 34 6.11 -3.23 19.16
CA GLU A 34 6.64 -3.62 17.84
C GLU A 34 6.30 -5.05 17.42
N ASP A 35 6.29 -5.99 18.37
CA ASP A 35 5.94 -7.40 18.16
C ASP A 35 4.49 -7.59 17.68
N TRP A 36 3.61 -6.63 17.95
CA TRP A 36 2.21 -6.64 17.52
C TRP A 36 1.97 -5.93 16.19
N HIS A 37 2.95 -5.21 15.63
CA HIS A 37 2.74 -4.38 14.44
C HIS A 37 2.24 -5.18 13.24
N PHE A 38 2.74 -6.39 13.04
CA PHE A 38 2.30 -7.25 11.94
C PHE A 38 0.82 -7.62 12.08
N ALA A 39 0.42 -8.17 13.22
CA ALA A 39 -0.97 -8.54 13.48
C ALA A 39 -1.91 -7.32 13.39
N TYR A 40 -1.46 -6.17 13.89
CA TYR A 40 -2.20 -4.92 13.84
C TYR A 40 -2.43 -4.43 12.41
N ASN A 41 -1.40 -4.50 11.55
CA ASN A 41 -1.51 -4.15 10.14
C ASN A 41 -2.39 -5.14 9.37
N VAL A 42 -2.32 -6.45 9.65
CA VAL A 42 -3.21 -7.46 9.06
C VAL A 42 -4.67 -7.18 9.43
N LEU A 43 -4.94 -6.81 10.68
CA LEU A 43 -6.28 -6.41 11.11
C LEU A 43 -6.77 -5.17 10.35
N LEU A 44 -5.91 -4.15 10.19
CA LEU A 44 -6.23 -2.95 9.39
C LEU A 44 -6.57 -3.33 7.93
N ALA A 45 -5.79 -4.20 7.30
CA ALA A 45 -6.09 -4.67 5.95
C ALA A 45 -7.45 -5.38 5.89
N GLY A 46 -7.71 -6.28 6.82
CA GLY A 46 -9.00 -6.98 6.92
C GLY A 46 -10.19 -6.02 7.06
N CYS A 47 -10.08 -5.06 7.97
CA CYS A 47 -11.11 -4.02 8.18
C CYS A 47 -11.30 -3.15 6.93
N SER A 48 -10.21 -2.73 6.29
CA SER A 48 -10.24 -1.91 5.07
C SER A 48 -10.95 -2.64 3.93
N MET A 49 -10.60 -3.92 3.73
CA MET A 49 -11.22 -4.76 2.72
C MET A 49 -12.69 -5.04 3.04
N GLY A 50 -13.02 -5.35 4.29
CA GLY A 50 -14.41 -5.55 4.74
C GLY A 50 -15.28 -4.32 4.46
N LEU A 51 -14.78 -3.12 4.80
CA LEU A 51 -15.47 -1.85 4.55
C LEU A 51 -15.68 -1.61 3.05
N ALA A 52 -14.66 -1.85 2.22
CA ALA A 52 -14.77 -1.74 0.77
C ALA A 52 -15.81 -2.72 0.18
N LEU A 53 -15.82 -3.96 0.65
CA LEU A 53 -16.79 -4.98 0.21
C LEU A 53 -18.23 -4.62 0.60
N VAL A 54 -18.44 -4.10 1.81
CA VAL A 54 -19.75 -3.60 2.30
C VAL A 54 -20.19 -2.35 1.53
N ALA A 55 -19.25 -1.49 1.13
CA ALA A 55 -19.52 -0.36 0.24
C ALA A 55 -19.87 -0.78 -1.20
N GLY A 56 -19.77 -2.07 -1.52
CA GLY A 56 -20.19 -2.66 -2.79
C GLY A 56 -19.06 -2.84 -3.80
N LEU A 57 -17.80 -2.63 -3.40
CA LEU A 57 -16.66 -2.90 -4.27
C LEU A 57 -16.47 -4.41 -4.45
N ARG A 58 -15.97 -4.78 -5.62
CA ARG A 58 -15.71 -6.17 -6.04
C ARG A 58 -14.30 -6.28 -6.63
N ALA A 59 -13.90 -7.51 -6.99
CA ALA A 59 -12.55 -7.83 -7.41
C ALA A 59 -11.98 -6.85 -8.46
N ASP A 60 -12.75 -6.48 -9.48
CA ASP A 60 -12.31 -5.55 -10.53
C ASP A 60 -11.99 -4.15 -10.00
N SER A 61 -12.85 -3.59 -9.14
CA SER A 61 -12.62 -2.27 -8.52
C SER A 61 -11.53 -2.27 -7.44
N LEU A 62 -11.14 -3.45 -6.96
CA LEU A 62 -10.12 -3.63 -5.92
C LEU A 62 -8.75 -3.99 -6.51
N GLY A 63 -8.63 -4.11 -7.84
CA GLY A 63 -7.40 -4.58 -8.48
C GLY A 63 -7.09 -6.06 -8.23
N LEU A 64 -8.07 -6.85 -7.78
CA LEU A 64 -7.93 -8.27 -7.44
C LEU A 64 -8.50 -9.20 -8.53
N SER A 65 -8.83 -8.66 -9.70
CA SER A 65 -9.36 -9.45 -10.80
C SER A 65 -8.28 -10.38 -11.37
N ARG A 66 -8.68 -11.60 -11.72
CA ARG A 66 -7.76 -12.55 -12.37
C ARG A 66 -7.35 -12.11 -13.77
N SER A 67 -8.19 -11.32 -14.44
CA SER A 67 -7.93 -10.79 -15.78
C SER A 67 -6.75 -9.81 -15.80
N SER A 68 -6.51 -9.09 -14.69
CA SER A 68 -5.41 -8.12 -14.57
C SER A 68 -4.10 -8.73 -14.06
N LEU A 69 -4.07 -10.03 -13.71
CA LEU A 69 -2.86 -10.67 -13.16
C LEU A 69 -1.70 -10.64 -14.16
N GLY A 70 -1.96 -10.92 -15.45
CA GLY A 70 -0.91 -10.94 -16.47
C GLY A 70 -0.27 -9.57 -16.66
N ASP A 71 -1.09 -8.52 -16.80
CA ASP A 71 -0.62 -7.15 -16.94
C ASP A 71 0.09 -6.65 -15.66
N GLY A 72 -0.44 -7.02 -14.50
CA GLY A 72 0.15 -6.71 -13.20
C GLY A 72 1.54 -7.35 -13.02
N LEU A 73 1.68 -8.64 -13.33
CA LEU A 73 2.96 -9.34 -13.28
C LEU A 73 3.97 -8.77 -14.27
N ARG A 74 3.51 -8.41 -15.48
CA ARG A 74 4.37 -7.80 -16.51
C ARG A 74 4.87 -6.43 -16.09
N LEU A 75 3.97 -5.53 -15.68
CA LEU A 75 4.35 -4.17 -15.29
C LEU A 75 5.17 -4.18 -13.99
N GLY A 76 4.75 -4.97 -13.01
CA GLY A 76 5.46 -5.15 -11.74
C GLY A 76 6.86 -5.75 -11.94
N GLY A 77 6.99 -6.76 -12.81
CA GLY A 77 8.28 -7.36 -13.15
C GLY A 77 9.23 -6.38 -13.85
N ILE A 78 8.71 -5.58 -14.79
CA ILE A 78 9.50 -4.51 -15.44
C ILE A 78 9.95 -3.48 -14.41
N ALA A 79 9.04 -2.98 -13.57
CA ALA A 79 9.37 -2.00 -12.53
C ALA A 79 10.42 -2.54 -11.56
N PHE A 80 10.23 -3.78 -11.07
CA PHE A 80 11.18 -4.46 -10.21
C PHE A 80 12.57 -4.57 -10.85
N GLY A 81 12.65 -5.01 -12.11
CA GLY A 81 13.91 -5.13 -12.83
C GLY A 81 14.63 -3.79 -13.01
N VAL A 82 13.90 -2.75 -13.41
CA VAL A 82 14.45 -1.40 -13.60
C VAL A 82 14.98 -0.83 -12.28
N ILE A 83 14.17 -0.86 -11.22
CA ILE A 83 14.57 -0.33 -9.90
C ILE A 83 15.75 -1.12 -9.33
N SER A 84 15.73 -2.45 -9.45
CA SER A 84 16.85 -3.30 -9.00
C SER A 84 18.15 -2.95 -9.73
N ALA A 85 18.09 -2.75 -11.06
CA ALA A 85 19.27 -2.34 -11.83
C ALA A 85 19.81 -0.97 -11.38
N LEU A 86 18.92 0.01 -11.17
CA LEU A 86 19.32 1.33 -10.69
C LEU A 86 19.96 1.28 -9.30
N VAL A 87 19.39 0.50 -8.38
CA VAL A 87 19.94 0.31 -7.02
C VAL A 87 21.30 -0.37 -7.07
N VAL A 88 21.48 -1.40 -7.90
CA VAL A 88 22.78 -2.07 -8.09
C VAL A 88 23.81 -1.11 -8.65
N ILE A 89 23.47 -0.33 -9.69
CA ILE A 89 24.36 0.68 -10.26
C ILE A 89 24.71 1.74 -9.20
N GLY A 90 23.72 2.22 -8.44
CA GLY A 90 23.93 3.16 -7.33
C GLY A 90 24.88 2.62 -6.26
N GLY A 91 24.76 1.33 -5.92
CA GLY A 91 25.66 0.65 -4.99
C GLY A 91 27.08 0.53 -5.53
N LEU A 92 27.25 0.10 -6.78
CA LEU A 92 28.56 -0.04 -7.42
C LEU A 92 29.28 1.30 -7.62
N THR A 93 28.52 2.39 -7.79
CA THR A 93 29.06 3.75 -7.95
C THR A 93 29.24 4.49 -6.62
N GLY A 94 28.80 3.91 -5.50
CA GLY A 94 28.86 4.51 -4.17
C GLY A 94 27.80 5.58 -3.89
N VAL A 95 26.95 5.91 -4.87
CA VAL A 95 25.82 6.86 -4.72
C VAL A 95 24.80 6.37 -3.70
N VAL A 96 24.59 5.06 -3.65
CA VAL A 96 23.74 4.39 -2.66
C VAL A 96 24.63 3.49 -1.81
N SER A 97 25.17 4.03 -0.73
CA SER A 97 25.96 3.28 0.25
C SER A 97 25.35 3.44 1.64
N ASP A 98 24.97 2.32 2.26
CA ASP A 98 24.54 2.30 3.67
C ASP A 98 25.35 1.26 4.44
N THR A 99 26.26 1.73 5.27
CA THR A 99 27.13 0.90 6.10
C THR A 99 26.41 0.27 7.29
N ARG A 100 25.13 0.64 7.54
CA ARG A 100 24.30 0.04 8.59
C ARG A 100 23.75 -1.33 8.20
N VAL A 101 23.82 -1.70 6.92
CA VAL A 101 23.32 -2.98 6.40
C VAL A 101 24.48 -3.97 6.25
N ASP A 102 25.07 -4.36 7.37
CA ASP A 102 26.02 -5.48 7.39
C ASP A 102 25.25 -6.78 7.62
N THR A 103 24.66 -7.30 6.54
CA THR A 103 23.91 -8.57 6.58
C THR A 103 24.34 -9.45 5.43
N GLY A 104 24.49 -10.75 5.69
CA GLY A 104 24.86 -11.71 4.64
C GLY A 104 23.82 -11.76 3.52
N VAL A 105 24.27 -12.02 2.29
CA VAL A 105 23.43 -12.04 1.07
C VAL A 105 22.18 -12.92 1.25
N GLY A 106 22.30 -14.09 1.89
CA GLY A 106 21.15 -14.97 2.13
C GLY A 106 20.07 -14.34 3.03
N SER A 107 20.47 -13.66 4.11
CA SER A 107 19.55 -12.94 5.01
C SER A 107 18.87 -11.77 4.29
N MET A 108 19.63 -11.04 3.47
CA MET A 108 19.11 -9.95 2.64
C MET A 108 18.06 -10.48 1.65
N LEU A 109 18.37 -11.53 0.89
CA LEU A 109 17.46 -12.12 -0.08
C LEU A 109 16.19 -12.65 0.59
N TRP A 110 16.30 -13.33 1.73
CA TRP A 110 15.15 -13.77 2.51
C TRP A 110 14.24 -12.60 2.91
N ARG A 111 14.84 -11.51 3.41
CA ARG A 111 14.08 -10.31 3.78
C ARG A 111 13.39 -9.67 2.58
N VAL A 112 14.12 -9.43 1.49
CA VAL A 112 13.61 -8.71 0.31
C VAL A 112 12.58 -9.52 -0.48
N LEU A 113 12.77 -10.84 -0.59
CA LEU A 113 11.92 -11.68 -1.43
C LEU A 113 10.74 -12.31 -0.68
N VAL A 114 10.80 -12.39 0.65
CA VAL A 114 9.76 -13.07 1.45
C VAL A 114 9.24 -12.21 2.58
N VAL A 115 10.12 -11.79 3.51
CA VAL A 115 9.64 -11.10 4.74
C VAL A 115 8.97 -9.78 4.41
N ILE A 116 9.57 -8.94 3.57
CA ILE A 116 9.03 -7.62 3.20
C ILE A 116 7.78 -7.77 2.31
N PRO A 117 7.80 -8.58 1.23
CA PRO A 117 6.62 -8.74 0.39
C PRO A 117 5.41 -9.26 1.15
N VAL A 118 5.59 -10.29 1.98
CA VAL A 118 4.48 -10.92 2.72
C VAL A 118 4.13 -10.14 3.97
N GLY A 119 5.13 -9.70 4.72
CA GLY A 119 4.97 -9.01 6.00
C GLY A 119 4.44 -7.59 5.89
N THR A 120 4.68 -6.93 4.75
CA THR A 120 4.40 -5.50 4.58
C THR A 120 3.65 -5.22 3.29
N VAL A 121 4.21 -5.60 2.13
CA VAL A 121 3.70 -5.13 0.83
C VAL A 121 2.28 -5.60 0.57
N VAL A 122 1.97 -6.89 0.81
CA VAL A 122 0.60 -7.42 0.62
C VAL A 122 -0.42 -6.64 1.47
N VAL A 123 -0.06 -6.32 2.71
CA VAL A 123 -0.93 -5.59 3.62
C VAL A 123 -1.17 -4.17 3.12
N GLU A 124 -0.10 -3.46 2.75
CA GLU A 124 -0.19 -2.10 2.23
C GLU A 124 -0.96 -2.05 0.90
N GLU A 125 -0.72 -2.98 -0.01
CA GLU A 125 -1.45 -3.08 -1.29
C GLU A 125 -2.96 -3.26 -1.06
N LEU A 126 -3.36 -4.11 -0.12
CA LEU A 126 -4.78 -4.30 0.23
C LEU A 126 -5.42 -3.03 0.81
N ILE A 127 -4.70 -2.29 1.66
CA ILE A 127 -5.22 -1.06 2.26
C ILE A 127 -5.29 0.06 1.22
N PHE A 128 -4.19 0.33 0.53
CA PHE A 128 -4.01 1.53 -0.28
C PHE A 128 -4.42 1.34 -1.75
N ARG A 129 -3.95 0.27 -2.40
CA ARG A 129 -4.19 0.02 -3.84
C ARG A 129 -5.50 -0.70 -4.11
N SER A 130 -5.99 -1.49 -3.15
CA SER A 130 -7.32 -2.09 -3.22
C SER A 130 -8.39 -1.21 -2.57
N ALA A 131 -8.50 -1.20 -1.25
CA ALA A 131 -9.64 -0.58 -0.56
C ALA A 131 -9.70 0.94 -0.77
N LEU A 132 -8.62 1.67 -0.46
CA LEU A 132 -8.59 3.13 -0.55
C LEU A 132 -8.73 3.62 -2.00
N HIS A 133 -7.91 3.10 -2.93
CA HIS A 133 -7.98 3.52 -4.32
C HIS A 133 -9.33 3.16 -4.96
N GLY A 134 -9.89 1.99 -4.65
CA GLY A 134 -11.22 1.61 -5.10
C GLY A 134 -12.28 2.60 -4.61
N LEU A 135 -12.26 2.97 -3.33
CA LEU A 135 -13.21 3.93 -2.75
C LEU A 135 -13.02 5.34 -3.32
N LEU A 136 -11.77 5.81 -3.47
CA LEU A 136 -11.46 7.08 -4.14
C LEU A 136 -12.00 7.10 -5.56
N SER A 137 -11.90 5.99 -6.29
CA SER A 137 -12.41 5.86 -7.67
C SER A 137 -13.94 5.89 -7.76
N THR A 138 -14.67 5.77 -6.64
CA THR A 138 -16.13 5.97 -6.61
C THR A 138 -16.55 7.44 -6.52
N VAL A 139 -15.63 8.33 -6.12
CA VAL A 139 -15.92 9.75 -5.84
C VAL A 139 -15.03 10.73 -6.59
N LEU A 140 -13.89 10.26 -7.13
CA LEU A 140 -12.94 11.04 -7.91
C LEU A 140 -12.79 10.49 -9.32
N ARG A 141 -12.30 11.34 -10.23
CA ARG A 141 -11.84 10.92 -11.56
C ARG A 141 -10.53 10.10 -11.44
N PRO A 142 -10.17 9.29 -12.45
CA PRO A 142 -9.02 8.37 -12.35
C PRO A 142 -7.69 9.04 -11.95
N VAL A 143 -7.33 10.15 -12.58
CA VAL A 143 -6.06 10.84 -12.31
C VAL A 143 -6.03 11.43 -10.88
N PRO A 144 -7.03 12.21 -10.43
CA PRO A 144 -7.10 12.64 -9.04
C PRO A 144 -7.15 11.49 -8.02
N ALA A 145 -7.88 10.40 -8.30
CA ALA A 145 -7.94 9.23 -7.40
C ALA A 145 -6.55 8.61 -7.20
N MET A 146 -5.78 8.48 -8.28
CA MET A 146 -4.39 8.00 -8.21
C MET A 146 -3.48 8.99 -7.47
N ALA A 147 -3.57 10.29 -7.77
CA ALA A 147 -2.74 11.31 -7.14
C ALA A 147 -2.99 11.39 -5.63
N VAL A 148 -4.25 11.48 -5.20
CA VAL A 148 -4.63 11.52 -3.79
C VAL A 148 -4.22 10.23 -3.08
N GLY A 149 -4.47 9.06 -3.68
CA GLY A 149 -4.04 7.78 -3.13
C GLY A 149 -2.53 7.71 -2.90
N SER A 150 -1.72 8.15 -3.87
CA SER A 150 -0.26 8.19 -3.76
C SER A 150 0.23 9.17 -2.67
N VAL A 151 -0.42 10.33 -2.54
CA VAL A 151 -0.08 11.30 -1.48
C VAL A 151 -0.40 10.71 -0.09
N LEU A 152 -1.57 10.11 0.08
CA LEU A 152 -1.97 9.50 1.35
C LEU A 152 -1.06 8.32 1.73
N PHE A 153 -0.66 7.52 0.74
CA PHE A 153 0.35 6.47 0.93
C PHE A 153 1.70 7.05 1.36
N GLY A 154 2.15 8.15 0.74
CA GLY A 154 3.38 8.84 1.19
C GLY A 154 3.26 9.37 2.63
N LEU A 155 2.14 9.98 2.98
CA LEU A 155 1.89 10.53 4.33
C LEU A 155 1.84 9.44 5.41
N TRP A 156 1.38 8.22 5.09
CA TRP A 156 1.38 7.08 6.01
C TRP A 156 2.77 6.77 6.59
N HIS A 157 3.85 7.09 5.87
CA HIS A 157 5.23 6.86 6.31
C HIS A 157 5.84 8.02 7.10
N VAL A 158 5.24 9.21 7.08
CA VAL A 158 5.83 10.40 7.71
C VAL A 158 5.88 10.26 9.23
N LEU A 159 4.77 9.85 9.85
CA LEU A 159 4.69 9.74 11.31
C LEU A 159 5.61 8.63 11.86
N PRO A 160 5.61 7.39 11.30
CA PRO A 160 6.54 6.36 11.74
C PRO A 160 8.02 6.68 11.48
N ALA A 161 8.33 7.51 10.47
CA ALA A 161 9.71 7.90 10.19
C ALA A 161 10.21 9.04 11.08
N ALA A 162 9.31 9.79 11.71
CA ALA A 162 9.63 10.92 12.58
C ALA A 162 9.76 10.54 14.07
N ASN A 163 9.50 9.28 14.42
CA ASN A 163 9.56 8.74 15.79
C ASN A 163 10.67 7.68 15.88
#